data_AF-A0A920LU71-F1
#
_entry.id   AF-A0A920LU71-F1
#
_cell.length_a   1.000
_cell.length_b   1.000
_cell.length_c   1.000
_cell.angle_alpha   90.00
_cell.angle_beta   90.00
_cell.angle_gamma   90.00
#
_symmetry.space_group_name_H-M   'P 1'
#
loop_
_entity.id
_entity.type
_entity.pdbx_description
1 polymer ?
#
loop_
_entity_poly.entity_id
_entity_poly.type
_entity_poly.pdbx_seq_one_letter_code
_entity_poly.pdbx_strand_id
1 'polypeptide(L)'
;MRENIYNSSFAELKSFFIDLDEKTFRADQLWNWLYVKGIDELSGLNNISKNIINKINDKYYLSQFKVSKSLLSKDGTRKWLFELEDGKEIETVYIPDKNRGTICVSSQVGCSLSCSFCHTGTMKIFKELKYFRNIRTSNVCKKFFERLE
;
A
#
# COMPACT_ATOMS: atom_id res chain seq x y z
N MET A 1 15.81 -3.78 13.70
CA MET A 1 15.17 -4.33 12.49
C MET A 1 14.30 -3.21 11.92
N ARG A 2 14.34 -2.94 10.61
CA ARG A 2 13.56 -1.85 10.00
C ARG A 2 12.08 -2.21 10.00
N GLU A 3 11.22 -1.22 10.15
CA GLU A 3 9.76 -1.37 10.11
C GLU A 3 9.18 -0.91 8.78
N ASN A 4 8.06 -1.47 8.37
CA ASN A 4 7.36 -0.96 7.19
C ASN A 4 6.76 0.40 7.51
N ILE A 5 7.13 1.44 6.76
CA ILE A 5 6.72 2.82 7.02
C ILE A 5 5.20 3.01 7.05
N TYR A 6 4.48 2.22 6.27
CA TYR A 6 3.04 2.34 6.20
C TYR A 6 2.33 1.77 7.44
N ASN A 7 3.04 1.01 8.30
CA ASN A 7 2.51 0.57 9.60
C ASN A 7 2.33 1.76 10.55
N SER A 8 3.03 2.86 10.30
CA SER A 8 2.99 4.03 11.16
C SER A 8 1.82 4.95 10.79
N SER A 9 1.04 5.27 11.80
CA SER A 9 0.08 6.37 11.78
C SER A 9 0.78 7.72 11.59
N PHE A 10 0.01 8.72 11.20
CA PHE A 10 0.53 10.09 11.06
C PHE A 10 1.09 10.64 12.38
N ALA A 11 0.47 10.28 13.51
CA ALA A 11 0.94 10.66 14.84
C ALA A 11 2.30 10.04 15.15
N GLU A 12 2.49 8.75 14.86
CA GLU A 12 3.78 8.08 15.05
C GLU A 12 4.88 8.65 14.15
N LEU A 13 4.55 9.00 12.91
CA LEU A 13 5.50 9.69 12.01
C LEU A 13 5.85 11.09 12.53
N LYS A 14 4.90 11.83 13.12
CA LYS A 14 5.19 13.10 13.80
C LYS A 14 6.11 12.92 14.99
N SER A 15 5.82 11.95 15.87
CA SER A 15 6.68 11.61 17.01
C SER A 15 8.09 11.25 16.56
N PHE A 16 8.23 10.47 15.49
CA PHE A 16 9.52 10.13 14.91
C PHE A 16 10.35 11.36 14.52
N PHE A 17 9.74 12.40 13.92
CA PHE A 17 10.48 13.63 13.61
C PHE A 17 10.80 14.46 14.85
N ILE A 18 9.94 14.46 15.87
CA ILE A 18 10.21 15.13 17.14
C ILE A 18 11.42 14.48 17.84
N ASP A 19 11.47 13.16 17.89
CA ASP A 19 12.58 12.40 18.50
C ASP A 19 13.92 12.63 17.78
N LEU A 20 13.87 13.05 16.51
CA LEU A 20 15.04 13.38 15.70
C LEU A 20 15.47 14.85 15.78
N ASP A 21 14.82 15.66 16.64
CA ASP A 21 14.96 17.11 16.74
C ASP A 21 14.66 17.84 15.41
N GLU A 22 13.71 17.30 14.63
CA GLU A 22 13.26 17.86 13.36
C GLU A 22 11.89 18.53 13.48
N LYS A 23 11.60 19.46 12.57
CA LYS A 23 10.31 20.16 12.56
C LYS A 23 9.17 19.21 12.17
N THR A 24 8.03 19.33 12.85
CA THR A 24 6.85 18.47 12.66
C THR A 24 6.28 18.50 11.23
N PHE A 25 6.45 19.59 10.49
CA PHE A 25 6.00 19.67 9.08
C PHE A 25 6.70 18.65 8.17
N ARG A 26 7.84 18.07 8.59
CA ARG A 26 8.50 16.98 7.87
C ARG A 26 7.61 15.74 7.81
N ALA A 27 6.79 15.51 8.82
CA ALA A 27 5.78 14.45 8.79
C ALA A 27 4.74 14.70 7.70
N ASP A 28 4.25 15.95 7.54
CA ASP A 28 3.32 16.33 6.47
C ASP A 28 3.93 16.12 5.08
N GLN A 29 5.20 16.49 4.90
CA GLN A 29 5.92 16.27 3.65
C GLN A 29 6.02 14.77 3.34
N LEU A 30 6.48 13.97 4.31
CA LEU A 30 6.60 12.53 4.15
C LEU A 30 5.23 11.89 3.86
N TRP A 31 4.19 12.28 4.59
CA TRP A 31 2.83 11.81 4.37
C TRP A 31 2.33 12.10 2.95
N ASN A 32 2.56 13.32 2.45
CA ASN A 32 2.20 13.69 1.08
C ASN A 32 2.93 12.81 0.04
N TRP A 33 4.21 12.53 0.23
CA TRP A 33 4.96 11.64 -0.66
C TRP A 33 4.48 10.19 -0.63
N LEU A 34 4.16 9.68 0.55
CA LEU A 34 3.69 8.31 0.72
C LEU A 34 2.30 8.08 0.14
N TYR A 35 1.38 9.03 0.32
CA TYR A 35 -0.05 8.83 0.11
C TYR A 35 -0.66 9.60 -1.05
N VAL A 36 -0.11 10.78 -1.39
CA VAL A 36 -0.61 11.58 -2.51
C VAL A 36 0.19 11.27 -3.78
N LYS A 37 1.53 11.26 -3.66
CA LYS A 37 2.43 11.05 -4.80
C LYS A 37 2.79 9.57 -5.03
N GLY A 38 2.73 8.74 -3.98
CA GLY A 38 2.96 7.30 -4.09
C GLY A 38 4.38 6.92 -4.54
N ILE A 39 5.40 7.35 -3.79
CA ILE A 39 6.81 6.98 -4.09
C ILE A 39 7.06 5.47 -4.07
N ASP A 40 7.93 4.98 -4.94
CA ASP A 40 8.39 3.57 -4.91
C ASP A 40 9.59 3.35 -4.00
N GLU A 41 10.40 4.40 -3.83
CA GLU A 41 11.67 4.39 -3.09
C GLU A 41 11.85 5.67 -2.28
N LEU A 42 12.52 5.57 -1.12
CA LEU A 42 12.75 6.70 -0.22
C LEU A 42 13.71 7.74 -0.81
N SER A 43 14.54 7.35 -1.78
CA SER A 43 15.36 8.26 -2.58
C SER A 43 14.54 9.25 -3.43
N GLY A 44 13.27 8.96 -3.70
CA GLY A 44 12.38 9.86 -4.45
C GLY A 44 11.91 11.10 -3.67
N LEU A 45 12.30 11.25 -2.41
CA LEU A 45 11.94 12.38 -1.53
C LEU A 45 12.74 13.66 -1.85
N ASN A 46 12.53 14.25 -3.03
CA ASN A 46 13.37 15.33 -3.56
C ASN A 46 13.39 16.64 -2.74
N ASN A 47 12.47 16.85 -1.80
CA ASN A 47 12.39 18.04 -0.93
C ASN A 47 12.74 17.75 0.54
N ILE A 48 13.31 16.57 0.82
CA ILE A 48 13.83 16.17 2.13
C ILE A 48 15.34 15.99 2.00
N SER A 49 16.11 16.46 2.99
CA SER A 49 17.57 16.39 2.93
C SER A 49 18.06 14.94 2.97
N LYS A 50 19.22 14.66 2.34
CA LYS A 50 19.81 13.31 2.36
C LYS A 50 20.03 12.77 3.77
N ASN A 51 20.40 13.64 4.72
CA ASN A 51 20.58 13.25 6.12
C ASN A 51 19.26 12.72 6.73
N ILE A 52 18.14 13.41 6.50
CA ILE A 52 16.83 12.97 6.99
C ILE A 52 16.38 11.69 6.27
N ILE A 53 16.61 11.58 4.96
CA ILE A 53 16.30 10.35 4.19
C ILE A 53 17.07 9.15 4.76
N ASN A 54 18.34 9.33 5.15
CA ASN A 54 19.13 8.28 5.79
C ASN A 54 18.52 7.87 7.14
N LYS A 55 18.17 8.85 8.00
CA LYS A 55 17.48 8.57 9.27
C LYS A 55 16.15 7.82 9.08
N ILE A 56 15.38 8.18 8.04
CA ILE A 56 14.16 7.45 7.66
C ILE A 56 14.51 6.03 7.22
N ASN A 57 15.54 5.85 6.38
CA ASN A 57 15.99 4.54 5.92
C ASN A 57 16.49 3.63 7.05
N ASP A 58 17.11 4.19 8.09
CA ASP A 58 17.60 3.41 9.24
C ASP A 58 16.46 2.79 10.05
N LYS A 59 15.32 3.50 10.17
CA LYS A 59 14.15 3.01 10.91
C LYS A 59 13.14 2.29 10.02
N TYR A 60 12.92 2.77 8.81
CA TYR A 60 11.80 2.38 7.97
C TYR A 60 12.22 1.80 6.61
N TYR A 61 11.39 0.93 6.07
CA TYR A 61 11.43 0.49 4.67
C TYR A 61 10.07 0.65 3.99
N LEU A 62 10.07 0.65 2.66
CA LEU A 62 8.85 0.66 1.84
C LEU A 62 8.56 -0.77 1.36
N SER A 63 7.50 -1.42 1.85
CA SER A 63 7.18 -2.81 1.44
C SER A 63 6.74 -2.92 -0.02
N GLN A 64 7.57 -3.47 -0.90
CA GLN A 64 7.16 -3.65 -2.30
C GLN A 64 6.08 -4.75 -2.39
N PHE A 65 4.98 -4.44 -3.09
CA PHE A 65 4.05 -5.48 -3.53
C PHE A 65 4.47 -5.93 -4.91
N LYS A 66 4.70 -7.23 -5.05
CA LYS A 66 4.92 -7.85 -6.34
C LYS A 66 3.58 -8.22 -6.93
N VAL A 67 3.30 -7.76 -8.14
CA VAL A 67 2.15 -8.23 -8.92
C VAL A 67 2.54 -9.59 -9.49
N SER A 68 2.00 -10.68 -8.93
CA SER A 68 2.24 -12.02 -9.47
C SER A 68 1.39 -12.28 -10.71
N LYS A 69 0.19 -11.66 -10.78
CA LYS A 69 -0.71 -11.77 -11.93
C LYS A 69 -1.53 -10.49 -12.13
N SER A 70 -1.77 -10.13 -13.39
CA SER A 70 -2.64 -9.02 -13.79
C SER A 70 -3.56 -9.50 -14.90
N LEU A 71 -4.86 -9.22 -14.76
CA LEU A 71 -5.89 -9.59 -15.73
C LEU A 71 -6.69 -8.34 -16.09
N LEU A 72 -6.90 -8.14 -17.39
CA LEU A 72 -7.73 -7.07 -17.94
C LEU A 72 -8.94 -7.69 -18.63
N SER A 73 -10.12 -7.26 -18.21
CA SER A 73 -11.40 -7.61 -18.83
C SER A 73 -11.73 -6.64 -19.98
N LYS A 74 -12.64 -7.06 -20.86
CA LYS A 74 -13.11 -6.25 -22.01
C LYS A 74 -13.85 -4.98 -21.60
N ASP A 75 -14.48 -4.99 -20.43
CA ASP A 75 -15.19 -3.86 -19.82
C ASP A 75 -14.24 -2.87 -19.13
N GLY A 76 -12.93 -3.10 -19.18
CA GLY A 76 -11.91 -2.30 -18.50
C GLY A 76 -11.65 -2.70 -17.04
N THR A 77 -12.45 -3.62 -16.48
CA THR A 77 -12.19 -4.16 -15.13
C THR A 77 -10.81 -4.80 -15.08
N ARG A 78 -10.03 -4.45 -14.07
CA ARG A 78 -8.67 -4.95 -13.89
C ARG A 78 -8.54 -5.65 -12.55
N LYS A 79 -8.03 -6.88 -12.58
CA LYS A 79 -7.80 -7.69 -11.38
C LYS A 79 -6.30 -7.96 -11.23
N TRP A 80 -5.77 -7.70 -10.04
CA TRP A 80 -4.40 -8.02 -9.67
C TRP A 80 -4.37 -9.06 -8.57
N LEU A 81 -3.39 -9.94 -8.67
CA LEU A 81 -2.94 -10.82 -7.60
C LEU A 81 -1.61 -10.25 -7.08
N PHE A 82 -1.61 -9.86 -5.80
CA PHE A 82 -0.41 -9.34 -5.15
C PHE A 82 0.19 -10.40 -4.24
N GLU A 83 1.47 -10.66 -4.45
CA GLU A 83 2.29 -11.51 -3.58
C GLU A 83 2.79 -10.68 -2.39
N LEU A 84 2.62 -11.22 -1.19
CA LEU A 84 3.09 -10.66 0.07
C LEU A 84 4.49 -11.17 0.40
N GLU A 85 5.15 -10.52 1.35
CA GLU A 85 6.51 -10.89 1.81
C GLU A 85 6.61 -12.36 2.29
N ASP A 86 5.50 -12.95 2.74
CA ASP A 86 5.42 -14.36 3.16
C ASP A 86 4.96 -15.31 2.03
N GLY A 87 5.00 -14.86 0.78
CA GLY A 87 4.63 -15.64 -0.41
C GLY A 87 3.13 -15.92 -0.56
N LYS A 88 2.29 -15.41 0.36
CA LYS A 88 0.83 -15.50 0.26
C LYS A 88 0.31 -14.47 -0.73
N GLU A 89 -0.85 -14.75 -1.30
CA GLU A 89 -1.45 -13.90 -2.32
C GLU A 89 -2.82 -13.38 -1.90
N ILE A 90 -3.19 -12.27 -2.53
CA ILE A 90 -4.45 -11.56 -2.33
C ILE A 90 -4.89 -10.86 -3.59
N GLU A 91 -6.17 -10.54 -3.62
CA GLU A 91 -6.77 -9.89 -4.77
C GLU A 91 -7.02 -8.41 -4.52
N THR A 92 -6.91 -7.64 -5.59
CA THR A 92 -7.42 -6.28 -5.67
C THR A 92 -8.05 -6.12 -7.04
N VAL A 93 -9.23 -5.51 -7.10
CA VAL A 93 -9.96 -5.30 -8.35
C VAL A 93 -10.24 -3.82 -8.52
N TYR A 94 -9.86 -3.27 -9.65
CA TYR A 94 -10.27 -1.96 -10.10
C TYR A 94 -11.41 -2.10 -11.10
N ILE A 95 -12.51 -1.40 -10.84
CA ILE A 95 -13.73 -1.41 -11.64
C ILE A 95 -13.96 0.02 -12.14
N PRO A 96 -13.69 0.31 -13.42
CA PRO A 96 -13.98 1.61 -14.01
C PRO A 96 -15.48 1.81 -14.23
N ASP A 97 -15.93 3.03 -14.04
CA ASP A 97 -17.24 3.55 -14.43
C ASP A 97 -17.04 4.96 -15.03
N LYS A 98 -18.01 5.48 -15.78
CA LYS A 98 -17.86 6.68 -16.64
C LYS A 98 -17.12 7.84 -15.97
N ASN A 99 -17.50 8.16 -14.74
CA ASN A 99 -16.98 9.31 -13.99
C ASN A 99 -16.31 8.92 -12.67
N ARG A 100 -16.13 7.61 -12.40
CA ARG A 100 -15.55 7.15 -11.14
C ARG A 100 -14.82 5.83 -11.29
N GLY A 101 -13.89 5.60 -10.37
CA GLY A 101 -13.24 4.32 -10.20
C GLY A 101 -13.60 3.68 -8.87
N THR A 102 -13.90 2.38 -8.86
CA THR A 102 -14.07 1.62 -7.61
C THR A 102 -12.90 0.66 -7.42
N ILE A 103 -12.32 0.64 -6.22
CA ILE A 103 -11.27 -0.31 -5.86
C ILE A 103 -11.82 -1.26 -4.79
N CYS A 104 -11.83 -2.56 -5.10
CA CYS A 104 -12.06 -3.62 -4.14
C CYS A 104 -10.72 -4.07 -3.55
N VAL A 105 -10.61 -4.04 -2.23
CA VAL A 105 -9.41 -4.45 -1.48
C VAL A 105 -9.73 -5.65 -0.58
N SER A 106 -8.74 -6.52 -0.40
CA SER A 106 -8.84 -7.64 0.55
C SER A 106 -8.46 -7.19 1.97
N SER A 107 -9.19 -7.65 2.98
CA SER A 107 -8.89 -7.40 4.41
C SER A 107 -8.16 -8.54 5.12
N GLN A 108 -8.22 -9.75 4.56
CA GLN A 108 -7.65 -10.97 5.12
C GLN A 108 -6.97 -11.81 4.02
N VAL A 109 -6.14 -12.78 4.43
CA VAL A 109 -5.76 -13.92 3.59
C VAL A 109 -6.61 -15.12 4.00
N GLY A 110 -7.51 -15.55 3.10
CA GLY A 110 -8.59 -16.48 3.44
C GLY A 110 -9.71 -15.81 4.25
N CYS A 111 -10.69 -16.59 4.70
CA CYS A 111 -11.79 -16.09 5.52
C CYS A 111 -12.30 -17.19 6.47
N SER A 112 -12.66 -16.83 7.70
CA SER A 112 -13.14 -17.78 8.72
C SER A 112 -14.64 -18.06 8.67
N LEU A 113 -15.42 -17.27 7.92
CA LEU A 113 -16.88 -17.33 7.94
C LEU A 113 -17.48 -18.50 7.15
N SER A 114 -16.68 -19.19 6.34
CA SER A 114 -17.07 -20.40 5.60
C SER A 114 -18.37 -20.30 4.78
N CYS A 115 -18.66 -19.12 4.23
CA CYS A 115 -19.83 -18.91 3.36
C CYS A 115 -19.73 -19.80 2.11
N SER A 116 -20.70 -20.69 1.89
CA SER A 116 -20.68 -21.70 0.83
C SER A 116 -20.67 -21.14 -0.60
N PHE A 117 -21.16 -19.92 -0.80
CA PHE A 117 -21.20 -19.23 -2.09
C PHE A 117 -19.93 -18.40 -2.38
N CYS A 118 -19.01 -18.29 -1.42
CA CYS A 118 -17.81 -17.46 -1.53
C CYS A 118 -16.59 -18.35 -1.78
N HIS A 119 -15.84 -18.10 -2.87
CA HIS A 119 -14.62 -18.85 -3.13
C HIS A 119 -13.61 -18.72 -1.96
N THR A 120 -13.42 -17.51 -1.42
CA THR A 120 -12.58 -17.29 -0.23
C THR A 120 -13.13 -18.00 1.02
N GLY A 121 -14.45 -18.21 1.11
CA GLY A 121 -15.09 -18.98 2.18
C GLY A 121 -14.74 -20.47 2.15
N THR A 122 -14.32 -21.00 1.00
CA THR A 122 -13.79 -22.37 0.87
C THR A 122 -12.35 -22.50 1.36
N MET A 123 -11.66 -21.38 1.57
CA MET A 123 -10.26 -21.33 2.02
C MET A 123 -10.21 -21.17 3.55
N LYS A 124 -9.23 -21.81 4.20
CA LYS A 124 -8.96 -21.54 5.63
C LYS A 124 -8.44 -20.11 5.80
N ILE A 125 -8.82 -19.47 6.91
CA ILE A 125 -8.19 -18.22 7.32
C ILE A 125 -6.71 -18.46 7.65
N PHE A 126 -5.84 -17.60 7.13
CA PHE A 126 -4.41 -17.62 7.44
C PHE A 126 -4.02 -16.47 8.37
N LYS A 127 -4.36 -15.23 7.99
CA LYS A 127 -4.04 -14.04 8.77
C LYS A 127 -4.90 -12.84 8.40
N GLU A 128 -5.03 -11.94 9.36
CA GLU A 128 -5.45 -10.56 9.12
C GLU A 128 -4.39 -9.79 8.35
N LEU A 129 -4.83 -8.81 7.57
CA LEU A 129 -3.94 -7.86 6.93
C LEU A 129 -3.79 -6.63 7.80
N LYS A 130 -2.54 -6.20 7.98
CA LYS A 130 -2.25 -4.96 8.68
C LYS A 130 -2.70 -3.75 7.85
N TYR A 131 -3.11 -2.69 8.56
CA TYR A 131 -3.76 -1.45 8.08
C TYR A 131 -3.18 -0.85 6.79
N PHE A 132 -1.86 -0.93 6.63
CA PHE A 132 -1.11 -0.29 5.56
C PHE A 132 -1.35 -0.79 4.14
N ARG A 133 -1.86 -2.01 4.01
CA ARG A 133 -1.90 -2.69 2.72
C ARG A 133 -2.91 -2.05 1.76
N ASN A 134 -4.06 -1.61 2.28
CA ASN A 134 -5.10 -0.96 1.49
C ASN A 134 -4.61 0.31 0.80
N ILE A 135 -3.64 0.98 1.42
CA ILE A 135 -3.15 2.26 0.94
C ILE A 135 -2.09 2.11 -0.15
N ARG A 136 -1.26 1.06 -0.08
CA ARG A 136 -0.32 0.77 -1.16
C ARG A 136 -1.00 0.06 -2.34
N THR A 137 -2.08 -0.70 -2.13
CA THR A 137 -2.92 -1.17 -3.25
C THR A 137 -3.58 0.00 -3.98
N SER A 138 -4.03 1.05 -3.29
CA SER A 138 -4.56 2.25 -3.96
C SER A 138 -3.49 3.04 -4.71
N ASN A 139 -2.25 3.13 -4.19
CA ASN A 139 -1.14 3.77 -4.90
C ASN A 139 -0.74 3.02 -6.18
N VAL A 140 -0.71 1.68 -6.12
CA VAL A 140 -0.49 0.86 -7.32
C VAL A 140 -1.63 1.09 -8.32
N CYS A 141 -2.89 1.07 -7.87
CA CYS A 141 -4.04 1.36 -8.74
C CYS A 141 -3.99 2.77 -9.33
N LYS A 142 -3.56 3.78 -8.56
CA LYS A 142 -3.42 5.17 -9.02
C LYS A 142 -2.35 5.30 -10.10
N LYS A 143 -1.18 4.67 -9.93
CA LYS A 143 -0.15 4.61 -10.98
C LYS A 143 -0.64 3.92 -12.25
N PHE A 144 -1.56 2.97 -12.13
CA PHE A 144 -2.20 2.36 -13.29
C PHE A 144 -3.24 3.28 -13.94
N PHE A 145 -4.00 4.04 -13.16
CA PHE A 145 -4.90 5.07 -13.66
C PHE A 145 -4.16 6.15 -14.45
N GLU A 146 -3.07 6.68 -13.90
CA GLU A 146 -2.26 7.74 -14.52
C GLU A 146 -1.44 7.26 -15.73
N ARG A 147 -1.38 5.95 -15.98
CA ARG A 147 -0.75 5.33 -17.16
C ARG A 147 -1.76 4.86 -18.22
N LEU A 148 -3.05 5.09 -17.99
CA LEU A 148 -4.14 4.80 -18.93
C LEU A 148 -4.58 6.05 -19.72
N GLU A 149 -3.89 7.17 -19.51
CA GLU A 149 -3.80 8.33 -20.42
C GLU A 149 -2.37 8.41 -20.99
#